data_AF-A0A933LYI5-F1
#
_entry.id   AF-A0A933LYI5-F1
#
_cell.length_a   1.000
_cell.length_b   1.000
_cell.length_c   1.000
_cell.angle_alpha   90.00
_cell.angle_beta   90.00
_cell.angle_gamma   90.00
#
_symmetry.space_group_name_H-M   'P 1'
#
loop_
_entity.id
_entity.type
_entity.pdbx_description
1 polymer ?
#
loop_
_entity_poly.entity_id
_entity_poly.type
_entity_poly.pdbx_seq_one_letter_code
_entity_poly.pdbx_strand_id
1 'polypeptide(L)'
;MSCRRIEKDLEAYLDGEVTEAVAEAIREHLARCRSCEALLAELQGVGTALETWKAPDPSPGLRARIGARLAEEGARENHEPVPPEVRAREFEEDRRTATQAEKDGLTEAGRAGAVTVEESRDRFRG
;
A
#
# COMPACT_ATOMS: atom_id res chain seq x y z
N MET A 1 -13.26 24.39 -5.24
CA MET A 1 -14.00 24.11 -4.00
C MET A 1 -13.89 25.28 -3.02
N SER A 2 -14.78 25.37 -2.01
CA SER A 2 -14.69 26.36 -0.93
C SER A 2 -13.79 25.87 0.21
N CYS A 3 -13.14 26.79 0.95
CA CYS A 3 -12.23 26.45 2.05
C CYS A 3 -12.90 25.55 3.10
N ARG A 4 -14.13 25.89 3.53
CA ARG A 4 -14.90 25.08 4.50
C ARG A 4 -15.08 23.62 4.08
N ARG A 5 -15.17 23.34 2.77
CA ARG A 5 -15.29 21.96 2.29
C ARG A 5 -13.94 21.27 2.33
N ILE A 6 -12.90 21.95 1.85
CA ILE A 6 -11.52 21.45 1.89
C ILE A 6 -11.11 21.10 3.31
N GLU A 7 -11.30 22.02 4.27
CA GLU A 7 -10.99 21.81 5.69
C GLU A 7 -11.61 20.53 6.27
N LYS A 8 -12.81 20.15 5.81
CA LYS A 8 -13.48 18.91 6.24
C LYS A 8 -12.94 17.65 5.57
N ASP A 9 -12.41 17.78 4.37
CA ASP A 9 -11.95 16.67 3.54
C ASP A 9 -10.42 16.43 3.72
N LEU A 10 -9.69 17.31 4.43
CA LEU A 10 -8.22 17.23 4.58
C LEU A 10 -7.75 16.01 5.38
N GLU A 11 -8.46 15.61 6.44
CA GLU A 11 -8.10 14.42 7.23
C GLU A 11 -8.22 13.15 6.38
N ALA A 12 -9.39 12.93 5.76
CA ALA A 12 -9.60 11.82 4.83
C ALA A 12 -8.64 11.87 3.64
N TYR A 13 -8.25 13.06 3.18
CA TYR A 13 -7.25 13.22 2.13
C TYR A 13 -5.86 12.72 2.55
N LEU A 14 -5.44 13.00 3.79
CA LEU A 14 -4.17 12.52 4.34
C LEU A 14 -4.15 11.00 4.49
N ASP A 15 -5.27 10.41 4.89
CA ASP A 15 -5.41 8.97 5.07
C ASP A 15 -5.65 8.21 3.75
N GLY A 16 -5.79 8.92 2.62
CA GLY A 16 -6.06 8.34 1.31
C GLY A 16 -7.48 7.83 1.13
N GLU A 17 -8.42 8.29 1.94
CA GLU A 17 -9.83 7.86 1.99
C GLU A 17 -10.77 8.71 1.11
N VAL A 18 -10.22 9.57 0.26
CA VAL A 18 -10.98 10.35 -0.72
C VAL A 18 -10.91 9.74 -2.11
N THR A 19 -11.91 10.03 -2.95
CA THR A 19 -11.84 9.65 -4.37
C THR A 19 -10.82 10.50 -5.12
N GLU A 20 -10.27 10.01 -6.23
CA GLU A 20 -9.29 10.75 -7.03
C GLU A 20 -9.82 12.11 -7.51
N ALA A 21 -11.12 12.18 -7.85
CA ALA A 21 -11.75 13.45 -8.24
C ALA A 21 -11.76 14.48 -7.10
N VAL A 22 -11.91 14.03 -5.85
CA VAL A 22 -11.85 14.90 -4.67
C VAL A 22 -10.39 15.27 -4.36
N ALA A 23 -9.46 14.31 -4.45
CA ALA A 23 -8.04 14.56 -4.28
C ALA A 23 -7.52 15.64 -5.25
N GLU A 24 -7.92 15.58 -6.53
CA GLU A 24 -7.54 16.59 -7.51
C GLU A 24 -8.12 17.98 -7.17
N ALA A 25 -9.41 18.04 -6.82
CA ALA A 25 -10.03 19.30 -6.41
C ALA A 25 -9.39 19.91 -5.16
N ILE A 26 -8.87 19.08 -4.25
CA ILE A 26 -8.08 19.50 -3.09
C ILE A 26 -6.73 20.04 -3.53
N ARG A 27 -5.95 19.31 -4.36
CA ARG A 27 -4.66 19.77 -4.90
C ARG A 27 -4.77 21.12 -5.60
N GLU A 28 -5.78 21.29 -6.46
CA GLU A 28 -6.04 22.55 -7.16
C GLU A 28 -6.32 23.71 -6.19
N HIS A 29 -7.05 23.45 -5.10
CA HIS A 29 -7.36 24.47 -4.11
C HIS A 29 -6.13 24.85 -3.28
N LEU A 30 -5.35 23.86 -2.83
CA LEU A 30 -4.14 24.08 -2.05
C LEU A 30 -3.11 24.91 -2.82
N ALA A 31 -3.00 24.72 -4.14
CA ALA A 31 -2.14 25.52 -5.00
C ALA A 31 -2.50 27.03 -5.04
N ARG A 32 -3.70 27.41 -4.58
CA ARG A 32 -4.22 28.79 -4.65
C ARG A 32 -4.61 29.37 -3.28
N CYS A 33 -4.67 28.54 -2.24
CA CYS A 33 -5.16 28.93 -0.92
C CYS A 33 -4.14 28.62 0.17
N ARG A 34 -3.39 29.66 0.56
CA ARG A 34 -2.33 29.57 1.57
C ARG A 34 -2.83 29.16 2.96
N SER A 35 -4.07 29.47 3.31
CA SER A 35 -4.64 29.07 4.62
C SER A 35 -4.91 27.56 4.67
N CYS A 36 -5.43 26.98 3.60
CA CYS A 36 -5.66 25.53 3.54
C CYS A 36 -4.34 24.76 3.38
N GLU A 37 -3.37 25.32 2.65
CA GLU A 37 -2.00 24.79 2.60
C GLU A 37 -1.36 24.75 4.00
N ALA A 38 -1.47 25.84 4.77
CA ALA A 38 -0.95 25.89 6.13
C ALA A 38 -1.64 24.86 7.05
N LEU A 39 -2.96 24.73 6.97
CA LEU A 39 -3.70 23.73 7.75
C LEU A 39 -3.27 22.30 7.39
N LEU A 40 -3.08 21.98 6.11
CA LEU A 40 -2.56 20.68 5.70
C LEU A 40 -1.17 20.42 6.30
N ALA A 41 -0.28 21.41 6.26
CA ALA A 41 1.05 21.28 6.85
C ALA A 41 1.02 21.09 8.37
N GLU A 42 0.10 21.76 9.08
CA GLU A 42 -0.12 21.56 10.52
C GLU A 42 -0.55 20.11 10.83
N LEU A 43 -1.52 19.59 10.07
CA LEU A 43 -1.99 18.20 10.22
C LEU A 43 -0.88 17.19 9.95
N GLN A 44 -0.09 17.38 8.89
CA GLN A 44 1.08 16.53 8.59
C GLN A 44 2.13 16.59 9.71
N GLY A 45 2.36 17.77 10.29
CA GLY A 45 3.29 17.96 11.39
C GLY A 45 2.93 17.13 12.63
N VAL A 46 1.64 16.92 12.91
CA VAL A 46 1.18 16.03 13.99
C VAL A 46 1.59 14.58 13.70
N GLY A 47 1.38 14.10 12.48
CA GLY A 47 1.78 12.75 12.06
C GLY A 47 3.29 12.53 12.19
N THR A 48 4.09 13.46 11.66
CA THR A 48 5.56 13.40 11.78
C THR A 48 6.04 13.44 13.24
N ALA A 49 5.38 14.22 14.11
CA ALA A 49 5.71 14.24 15.53
C ALA A 49 5.49 12.87 16.18
N LEU A 50 4.39 12.18 15.82
CA LEU A 50 4.07 10.84 16.31
C LEU A 50 5.03 9.76 15.78
N GLU A 51 5.59 9.90 14.58
CA GLU A 51 6.59 8.96 14.05
C GLU A 51 7.85 8.86 14.95
N THR A 52 8.17 9.93 15.67
CA THR A 52 9.31 9.95 16.61
C THR A 52 9.00 9.25 17.93
N TRP A 53 7.74 8.88 18.17
CA TRP A 53 7.32 8.19 19.38
C TRP A 53 7.94 6.80 19.46
N LYS A 54 8.64 6.51 20.55
CA LYS A 54 9.16 5.18 20.85
C LYS A 54 8.20 4.45 21.77
N ALA A 55 7.64 3.34 21.29
CA ALA A 55 6.85 2.45 22.13
C ALA A 55 7.71 1.93 23.31
N PRO A 56 7.16 1.87 24.53
CA PRO A 56 7.86 1.26 25.65
C PRO A 56 8.11 -0.23 25.38
N ASP A 57 9.19 -0.76 25.96
CA ASP A 57 9.48 -2.19 25.88
C ASP A 57 8.31 -2.98 26.51
N PRO A 58 7.79 -4.03 25.85
CA PRO A 58 6.78 -4.90 26.45
C PRO A 58 7.23 -5.44 27.80
N SER A 59 6.28 -5.69 28.70
CA SER A 59 6.57 -6.30 30.00
C SER A 59 7.33 -7.62 29.83
N PRO A 60 8.32 -7.91 30.70
CA PRO A 60 8.97 -9.22 30.73
C PRO A 60 7.95 -10.35 30.74
N GLY A 61 8.14 -11.34 29.87
CA GLY A 61 7.24 -12.50 29.76
C GLY A 61 5.97 -12.30 28.92
N LEU A 62 5.70 -11.10 28.36
CA LEU A 62 4.56 -10.90 27.45
C LEU A 62 4.62 -11.86 26.25
N ARG A 63 5.79 -11.97 25.61
CA ARG A 63 6.03 -12.89 24.49
C ARG A 63 5.75 -14.35 24.86
N ALA A 64 6.17 -14.78 26.05
CA ALA A 64 5.94 -16.14 26.53
C ALA A 64 4.45 -16.41 26.76
N ARG A 65 3.72 -15.44 27.33
CA ARG A 65 2.26 -15.53 27.54
C ARG A 65 1.49 -15.60 26.22
N ILE A 66 1.89 -14.79 25.23
CA ILE A 66 1.31 -14.84 23.88
C ILE A 66 1.58 -16.21 23.25
N GLY A 67 2.82 -16.68 23.27
CA GLY A 67 3.21 -17.99 22.72
C GLY A 67 2.45 -19.15 23.37
N ALA A 68 2.28 -19.13 24.69
CA ALA A 68 1.50 -20.14 25.41
C ALA A 68 0.02 -20.15 24.97
N ARG A 69 -0.59 -18.97 24.80
CA ARG A 69 -1.98 -18.87 24.30
C ARG A 69 -2.14 -19.38 22.88
N LEU A 70 -1.24 -19.02 21.98
CA LEU A 70 -1.26 -19.52 20.59
C LEU A 70 -1.08 -21.05 20.54
N ALA A 71 -0.23 -21.62 21.40
CA ALA A 71 -0.05 -23.07 21.49
C ALA A 71 -1.30 -23.77 22.06
N GLU A 72 -1.96 -23.19 23.07
CA GLU A 72 -3.23 -23.69 23.60
C GLU A 72 -4.37 -23.62 22.57
N GLU A 73 -4.45 -22.54 21.80
CA GLU A 73 -5.44 -22.39 20.72
C GLU A 73 -5.16 -23.35 19.57
N GLY A 74 -3.92 -23.44 19.08
CA GLY A 74 -3.52 -24.41 18.07
C GLY A 74 -3.54 -25.88 18.54
N ALA A 75 -3.67 -26.13 19.85
CA ALA A 75 -3.94 -27.46 20.40
C ALA A 75 -5.44 -27.73 20.58
N ARG A 76 -6.27 -26.70 20.66
CA ARG A 76 -7.75 -26.79 20.73
C ARG A 76 -8.36 -26.93 19.35
N GLU A 77 -7.84 -26.16 18.41
CA GLU A 77 -8.03 -26.36 16.99
C GLU A 77 -7.05 -27.47 16.61
N ASN A 78 -7.51 -28.72 16.49
CA ASN A 78 -6.71 -29.82 15.95
C ASN A 78 -6.40 -29.54 14.46
N HIS A 79 -5.64 -28.50 14.17
CA HIS A 79 -5.15 -28.24 12.84
C HIS A 79 -4.10 -29.32 12.59
N GLU A 80 -4.51 -30.35 11.85
CA GLU A 80 -3.59 -31.32 11.27
C GLU A 80 -2.42 -30.52 10.68
N PRO A 81 -1.17 -30.80 11.10
CA PRO A 81 -0.04 -30.10 10.52
C PRO A 81 -0.10 -30.34 9.02
N VAL A 82 -0.27 -29.26 8.24
CA VAL A 82 -0.33 -29.35 6.77
C VAL A 82 0.94 -30.07 6.33
N PRO A 83 0.83 -31.28 5.74
CA PRO A 83 2.00 -32.05 5.39
C PRO A 83 2.90 -31.22 4.47
N PRO A 84 4.24 -31.33 4.62
CA PRO A 84 5.17 -30.50 3.86
C PRO A 84 4.96 -30.63 2.34
N GLU A 85 4.49 -31.79 1.87
CA GLU A 85 4.08 -32.02 0.48
C GLU A 85 2.86 -31.20 0.01
N VAL A 86 1.91 -30.88 0.90
CA VAL A 86 0.75 -30.02 0.58
C VAL A 86 1.18 -28.57 0.53
N ARG A 87 1.97 -28.12 1.52
CA ARG A 87 2.54 -26.77 1.57
C ARG A 87 3.41 -26.48 0.33
N ALA A 88 4.25 -27.43 -0.07
CA ALA A 88 5.10 -27.28 -1.25
C ALA A 88 4.28 -27.17 -2.56
N ARG A 89 3.15 -27.90 -2.65
CA ARG A 89 2.26 -27.83 -3.82
C ARG A 89 1.51 -26.51 -3.91
N GLU A 90 1.01 -25.98 -2.80
CA GLU A 90 0.32 -24.67 -2.76
C GLU A 90 1.26 -23.54 -3.18
N PHE A 91 2.50 -23.51 -2.64
CA PHE A 91 3.50 -22.53 -3.08
C PHE A 91 3.90 -22.70 -4.56
N GLU A 92 3.89 -23.92 -5.09
CA GLU A 92 4.21 -24.15 -6.50
C GLU A 92 3.05 -23.78 -7.43
N GLU A 93 1.80 -24.00 -7.01
CA GLU A 93 0.59 -23.55 -7.70
C GLU A 93 0.47 -22.03 -7.70
N ASP A 94 0.70 -21.36 -6.57
CA ASP A 94 0.74 -19.90 -6.47
C ASP A 94 1.85 -19.29 -7.35
N ARG A 95 3.01 -19.95 -7.42
CA ARG A 95 4.09 -19.53 -8.31
C ARG A 95 3.73 -19.78 -9.79
N ARG A 96 3.04 -20.87 -10.11
CA ARG A 96 2.56 -21.14 -11.48
C ARG A 96 1.49 -20.13 -11.90
N THR A 97 0.51 -19.83 -11.05
CA THR A 97 -0.54 -18.85 -11.32
C THR A 97 0.04 -17.44 -11.45
N ALA A 98 0.99 -17.06 -10.59
CA ALA A 98 1.72 -15.80 -10.74
C ALA A 98 2.47 -15.72 -12.09
N THR A 99 3.21 -16.79 -12.47
CA THR A 99 3.91 -16.83 -13.77
C THR A 99 2.97 -16.92 -14.97
N GLN A 100 1.77 -17.49 -14.81
CA GLN A 100 0.76 -17.59 -15.85
C GLN A 100 0.04 -16.23 -16.03
N ALA A 101 -0.30 -15.54 -14.95
CA ALA A 101 -0.84 -14.18 -14.98
C ALA A 101 0.15 -13.18 -15.61
N GLU A 102 1.45 -13.32 -15.36
CA GLU A 102 2.49 -12.53 -16.05
C GLU A 102 2.54 -12.80 -17.56
N LYS A 103 2.39 -14.07 -17.98
CA LYS A 103 2.35 -14.44 -19.40
C LYS A 103 1.04 -14.00 -20.07
N ASP A 104 -0.08 -14.11 -19.38
CA ASP A 104 -1.39 -13.73 -19.90
C ASP A 104 -1.49 -12.20 -20.01
N GLY A 105 -0.93 -11.45 -19.07
CA GLY A 105 -0.74 -10.00 -19.18
C GLY A 105 0.17 -9.58 -20.35
N LEU A 106 1.15 -10.42 -20.72
CA LEU A 106 1.95 -10.23 -21.94
C LEU A 106 1.14 -10.52 -23.23
N THR A 107 0.09 -11.35 -23.16
CA THR A 107 -0.81 -11.63 -24.30
C THR A 107 -1.91 -10.58 -24.49
N GLU A 108 -2.43 -9.96 -23.42
CA GLU A 108 -3.42 -8.88 -23.53
C GLU A 108 -2.79 -7.52 -23.89
N ALA A 109 -1.54 -7.26 -23.49
CA ALA A 109 -0.77 -6.11 -23.97
C ALA A 109 -0.18 -6.30 -25.39
N GLY A 110 -0.28 -7.51 -25.96
CA GLY A 110 0.26 -7.86 -27.27
C GLY A 110 -0.54 -7.38 -28.49
N ARG A 111 -1.65 -6.63 -28.30
CA ARG A 111 -2.43 -6.08 -29.44
C ARG A 111 -2.54 -4.55 -29.51
N ALA A 112 -1.93 -3.81 -28.59
CA ALA A 112 -1.86 -2.36 -28.69
C ALA A 112 -0.53 -1.83 -28.13
N GLY A 113 0.52 -1.87 -28.96
CA GLY A 113 1.78 -1.17 -28.65
C GLY A 113 3.08 -1.91 -28.98
N ALA A 114 3.20 -2.46 -30.20
CA ALA A 114 4.54 -2.69 -30.74
C ALA A 114 5.16 -1.34 -31.12
N VAL A 115 5.74 -0.63 -30.14
CA VAL A 115 6.76 0.39 -30.43
C VAL A 115 8.09 -0.35 -30.40
N THR A 116 8.64 -0.62 -31.58
CA THR A 116 9.97 -1.20 -31.73
C THR A 116 11.01 -0.21 -31.22
N VAL A 117 11.77 -0.61 -30.20
CA VAL A 117 12.95 0.11 -29.73
C VAL A 117 14.10 -0.12 -30.73
N GLU A 118 13.96 0.40 -31.95
CA GLU A 118 15.05 0.44 -32.94
C GLU A 118 15.12 1.75 -33.74
N GLU A 119 14.14 2.65 -33.63
CA GLU A 119 14.12 3.95 -34.36
C GLU A 119 14.34 5.20 -33.48
N SER A 120 14.97 5.08 -32.31
CA SER A 120 15.31 6.25 -31.46
C SER A 120 16.81 6.54 -31.34
N ARG A 121 17.65 5.90 -32.16
CA ARG A 121 19.11 6.16 -32.16
C ARG A 121 19.60 7.18 -33.19
N ASP A 122 18.73 7.72 -34.05
CA ASP A 122 19.11 8.64 -35.14
C ASP A 122 18.61 10.08 -34.99
N ARG A 123 18.07 10.46 -33.82
CA ARG A 123 17.59 11.84 -33.56
C ARG A 123 18.41 12.61 -32.51
N PHE A 124 19.53 12.05 -32.06
CA PHE A 124 20.47 12.67 -31.10
C PHE A 124 21.93 12.67 -31.62
N ARG A 125 22.09 12.84 -32.94
CA ARG A 125 23.29 13.41 -33.56
C ARG A 125 22.84 14.39 -34.64
N GLY A 126 22.92 15.67 -34.33
CA GLY A 126 22.55 16.79 -35.19
C GLY A 126 22.29 18.02 -34.35
#